data_AF-A0A504UP64-F1
#
_entry.id   AF-A0A504UP64-F1
#
_cell.length_a   1.000
_cell.length_b   1.000
_cell.length_c   1.000
_cell.angle_alpha   90.00
_cell.angle_beta   90.00
_cell.angle_gamma   90.00
#
_symmetry.space_group_name_H-M   'P 1'
#
loop_
_entity.id
_entity.type
_entity.pdbx_description
1 polymer ?
#
loop_
_entity_poly.entity_id
_entity_poly.type
_entity_poly.pdbx_seq_one_letter_code
_entity_poly.pdbx_strand_id
1 'polypeptide(L)'
;MTISAARLKELQSRQDADIDYSDIPELDDAFFEAAVLVTPSTKTQITVRLDDDVLEWFRGQGKGYQTRMNAVLKAYVESQRRRSR
;
A
#
# COMPACT_ATOMS: atom_id res chain seq x y z
N MET A 1 5.91 -15.72 12.78
CA MET A 1 5.45 -17.05 12.35
C MET A 1 6.68 -17.84 11.91
N THR A 2 6.93 -19.01 12.48
CA THR A 2 8.08 -19.86 12.14
C THR A 2 7.57 -21.17 11.55
N ILE A 3 8.08 -21.55 10.37
CA ILE A 3 7.77 -22.83 9.73
C ILE A 3 8.59 -23.93 10.41
N SER A 4 8.00 -25.12 10.65
CA SER A 4 8.70 -26.24 11.28
C SER A 4 9.77 -26.83 10.34
N ALA A 5 10.84 -27.39 10.91
CA ALA A 5 11.95 -27.98 10.13
C ALA A 5 11.47 -29.12 9.19
N ALA A 6 10.49 -29.90 9.63
CA ALA A 6 9.88 -30.95 8.81
C ALA A 6 9.12 -30.37 7.60
N ARG A 7 8.35 -29.29 7.80
CA ARG A 7 7.63 -28.62 6.72
C ARG A 7 8.57 -27.97 5.70
N LEU A 8 9.68 -27.41 6.18
CA LEU A 8 10.71 -26.83 5.31
C LEU A 8 11.35 -27.90 4.41
N LYS A 9 11.71 -29.05 4.99
CA LYS A 9 12.31 -30.16 4.24
C LYS A 9 11.36 -30.74 3.19
N GLU A 10 10.06 -30.81 3.49
CA GLU A 10 9.03 -31.20 2.52
C GLU A 10 8.97 -30.21 1.35
N LEU A 11 8.89 -28.90 1.62
CA LEU A 11 8.83 -27.88 0.58
C LEU A 11 10.08 -27.85 -0.30
N GLN A 12 11.27 -28.04 0.28
CA GLN A 12 12.54 -28.11 -0.45
C GLN A 12 12.65 -29.34 -1.36
N SER A 13 11.86 -30.38 -1.12
CA SER A 13 11.89 -31.63 -1.88
C SER A 13 10.82 -31.69 -2.98
N ARG A 14 9.91 -30.71 -3.04
CA ARG A 14 8.91 -30.62 -4.13
C ARG A 14 9.60 -30.20 -5.42
N GLN A 15 9.17 -30.78 -6.54
CA GLN A 15 9.63 -30.37 -7.85
C GLN A 15 8.83 -29.17 -8.33
N ASP A 16 9.46 -28.27 -9.10
CA ASP A 16 8.82 -27.08 -9.64
C ASP A 16 7.60 -27.42 -10.52
N ALA A 17 7.63 -28.57 -11.20
CA ALA A 17 6.51 -29.06 -12.02
C ALA A 17 5.24 -29.40 -11.22
N ASP A 18 5.37 -29.61 -9.89
CA ASP A 18 4.23 -29.88 -9.00
C ASP A 18 3.63 -28.58 -8.40
N ILE A 19 4.17 -27.41 -8.77
CA ILE A 19 3.64 -26.11 -8.33
C ILE A 19 2.41 -25.76 -9.18
N ASP A 20 1.27 -25.60 -8.51
CA ASP A 20 0.03 -25.15 -9.13
C ASP A 20 0.04 -23.62 -9.29
N TYR A 21 -0.05 -23.15 -10.53
CA TYR A 21 -0.13 -21.73 -10.91
C TYR A 21 -1.51 -21.34 -11.46
N SER A 22 -2.53 -22.21 -11.32
CA SER A 22 -3.85 -21.98 -11.91
C SER A 22 -4.55 -20.71 -11.41
N ASP A 23 -4.20 -20.23 -10.22
CA ASP A 23 -4.71 -19.00 -9.61
C ASP A 23 -3.86 -17.75 -9.89
N ILE A 24 -2.64 -17.92 -10.42
CA ILE A 24 -1.68 -16.84 -10.67
C ILE A 24 -1.15 -16.98 -12.10
N PRO A 25 -1.89 -16.47 -13.10
CA PRO A 25 -1.43 -16.48 -14.50
C PRO A 25 -0.16 -15.63 -14.64
N GLU A 26 0.65 -15.95 -15.66
CA GLU A 26 1.84 -15.16 -15.98
C GLU A 26 1.47 -13.73 -16.36
N LEU A 27 2.31 -12.77 -15.93
CA LEU A 27 2.14 -11.36 -16.27
C LEU A 27 2.62 -11.13 -17.70
N ASP A 28 1.69 -10.84 -18.61
CA ASP A 28 1.95 -10.58 -20.02
C ASP A 28 2.07 -9.08 -20.34
N ASP A 29 2.41 -8.76 -21.60
CA ASP A 29 2.54 -7.37 -22.05
C ASP A 29 1.23 -6.59 -21.86
N ALA A 30 0.07 -7.24 -22.02
CA ALA A 30 -1.24 -6.60 -21.84
C ALA A 30 -1.49 -6.15 -20.40
N PHE A 31 -0.99 -6.90 -19.41
CA PHE A 31 -0.99 -6.45 -18.01
C PHE A 31 -0.18 -5.15 -17.84
N PHE A 32 1.02 -5.08 -18.42
CA PHE A 32 1.90 -3.93 -18.26
C PHE A 32 1.42 -2.68 -19.01
N GLU A 33 0.73 -2.83 -20.14
CA GLU A 33 0.09 -1.72 -20.86
C GLU A 33 -0.95 -0.97 -20.01
N ALA A 34 -1.69 -1.68 -19.16
CA ALA A 34 -2.68 -1.09 -18.24
C ALA A 34 -2.13 -0.80 -16.83
N ALA A 35 -0.90 -1.24 -16.54
CA ALA A 35 -0.34 -1.16 -15.20
C ALA A 35 -0.03 0.31 -14.81
N VAL A 36 -0.49 0.70 -13.63
CA VAL A 36 -0.13 1.99 -13.05
C VAL A 36 1.10 1.80 -12.17
N LEU A 37 2.21 2.44 -12.55
CA LEU A 37 3.40 2.48 -11.70
C LEU A 37 3.09 3.23 -10.40
N VAL A 38 3.05 2.50 -9.29
CA VAL A 38 2.92 3.08 -7.96
C VAL A 38 4.30 3.15 -7.32
N THR A 39 4.91 4.33 -7.35
CA THR A 39 6.12 4.57 -6.56
C THR A 39 5.73 4.87 -5.11
N PRO A 40 6.34 4.20 -4.11
CA PRO A 40 6.10 4.52 -2.71
C PRO A 40 6.58 5.95 -2.45
N SER A 41 5.62 6.86 -2.22
CA SER A 41 5.94 8.26 -1.90
C SER A 41 6.63 8.32 -0.54
N THR A 42 7.84 8.88 -0.49
CA THR A 42 8.50 9.20 0.77
C THR A 42 7.71 10.28 1.49
N LYS A 43 7.38 10.04 2.76
CA LYS A 43 6.72 11.05 3.61
C LYS A 43 7.80 11.94 4.19
N THR A 44 7.70 13.25 3.95
CA THR A 44 8.58 14.23 4.60
C THR A 44 8.02 14.58 5.97
N GLN A 45 8.83 14.41 7.01
CA GLN A 45 8.47 14.88 8.35
C GLN A 45 8.67 16.40 8.43
N ILE A 46 7.60 17.13 8.69
CA ILE A 46 7.60 18.58 8.86
C ILE A 46 6.85 18.96 10.14
N THR A 47 7.17 20.14 10.68
CA THR A 47 6.40 20.75 11.76
C THR A 47 5.36 21.69 11.16
N VAL A 48 4.08 21.43 11.42
CA VAL A 48 2.96 22.26 10.96
C VAL A 48 2.09 22.64 12.16
N ARG A 49 1.50 23.84 12.14
CA ARG A 49 0.48 24.25 13.11
C ARG A 49 -0.90 23.93 12.53
N LEU A 50 -1.75 23.30 13.33
CA LEU A 50 -3.13 22.95 13.00
C LEU A 50 -4.01 23.51 14.10
N ASP A 51 -5.26 23.81 13.75
CA ASP A 51 -6.27 24.15 14.76
C ASP A 51 -6.55 22.93 15.66
N ASP A 52 -6.84 23.21 16.92
CA ASP A 52 -6.97 22.20 17.97
C ASP A 52 -8.16 21.27 17.72
N ASP A 53 -9.28 21.82 17.27
CA ASP A 53 -10.50 21.09 16.92
C ASP A 53 -10.28 20.08 15.77
N VAL A 54 -9.52 20.49 14.75
CA VAL A 54 -9.13 19.63 13.64
C VAL A 54 -8.24 18.48 14.13
N LEU A 55 -7.25 18.79 14.97
CA LEU A 55 -6.33 17.79 15.51
C LEU A 55 -7.05 16.77 16.38
N GLU A 56 -7.92 17.23 17.29
CA GLU A 56 -8.71 16.38 18.17
C GLU A 56 -9.70 15.51 17.40
N TRP A 57 -10.35 16.04 16.35
CA TRP A 57 -11.21 15.24 15.49
C TRP A 57 -10.48 14.06 14.85
N PHE A 58 -9.27 14.28 14.32
CA PHE A 58 -8.46 13.20 13.75
C PHE A 58 -7.99 12.22 14.84
N ARG A 59 -7.51 12.71 15.99
CA ARG A 59 -7.08 11.86 17.11
C ARG A 59 -8.20 10.95 17.62
N GLY A 60 -9.43 11.45 17.68
CA GLY A 60 -10.61 10.68 18.05
C GLY A 60 -10.88 9.46 17.18
N GLN A 61 -10.30 9.40 15.97
CA GLN A 61 -10.40 8.24 15.08
C GLN A 61 -9.45 7.08 15.43
N GLY A 62 -8.62 7.26 16.46
CA GLY A 62 -7.73 6.23 16.99
C GLY A 62 -6.41 6.09 16.22
N LYS A 63 -5.83 4.88 16.30
CA LYS A 63 -4.52 4.58 15.73
C LYS A 63 -4.51 4.87 14.23
N GLY A 64 -3.47 5.58 13.78
CA GLY A 64 -3.30 5.94 12.37
C GLY A 64 -3.95 7.27 11.96
N TYR A 65 -4.39 8.11 12.91
CA TYR A 65 -4.96 9.44 12.61
C TYR A 65 -4.09 10.28 11.66
N GLN A 66 -2.76 10.27 11.83
CA GLN A 66 -1.84 10.97 10.92
C GLN A 66 -1.91 10.45 9.48
N THR A 67 -2.11 9.16 9.28
CA THR A 67 -2.25 8.56 7.94
C THR A 67 -3.56 9.00 7.29
N ARG A 68 -4.65 9.06 8.07
CA ARG A 68 -5.95 9.55 7.58
C ARG A 68 -5.91 11.03 7.23
N MET A 69 -5.32 11.84 8.11
CA MET A 69 -5.08 13.26 7.86
C MET A 69 -4.28 13.47 6.57
N ASN A 70 -3.20 12.71 6.36
CA ASN A 70 -2.43 12.77 5.12
C ASN A 70 -3.27 12.35 3.88
N ALA A 71 -4.16 11.36 4.00
CA ALA A 71 -5.04 10.95 2.91
C ALA A 71 -6.02 12.05 2.50
N VAL A 72 -6.59 12.78 3.47
CA VAL A 72 -7.45 13.94 3.22
C VAL A 72 -6.70 15.04 2.49
N LEU A 73 -5.49 15.39 2.96
CA LEU A 73 -4.64 16.39 2.30
C LEU A 73 -4.31 15.98 0.85
N LYS A 74 -3.99 14.70 0.63
CA LYS A 74 -3.72 14.16 -0.71
C LYS A 74 -4.92 14.29 -1.64
N ALA A 75 -6.11 13.90 -1.16
CA ALA A 75 -7.34 14.01 -1.93
C ALA A 75 -7.67 15.47 -2.30
N TYR A 76 -7.47 16.41 -1.37
CA TYR A 76 -7.65 17.83 -1.63
C TYR A 76 -6.70 18.31 -2.73
N VAL A 77 -5.40 18.03 -2.63
CA VAL A 77 -4.40 18.42 -3.64
C VAL A 77 -4.74 17.84 -5.02
N GLU A 78 -5.16 16.58 -5.08
CA GLU A 78 -5.56 15.94 -6.33
C GLU A 78 -6.80 16.60 -6.96
N SER A 79 -7.80 16.93 -6.13
CA SER A 79 -9.00 17.63 -6.61
C SER A 79 -8.67 19.00 -7.21
N GLN A 80 -7.73 19.73 -6.60
CA GLN A 80 -7.28 21.03 -7.11
C GLN A 80 -6.51 20.86 -8.43
N ARG A 81 -5.61 19.88 -8.52
CA ARG A 81 -4.88 19.59 -9.77
C ARG A 81 -5.80 19.23 -10.93
N ARG A 82 -6.90 18.53 -10.67
CA ARG A 82 -7.90 18.20 -11.70
C ARG A 82 -8.68 19.43 -12.17
N ARG A 83 -8.93 20.42 -11.31
CA ARG A 83 -9.62 21.67 -11.66
C ARG A 83 -8.75 22.64 -12.47
N SER A 84 -7.44 22.56 -12.30
CA SER A 84 -6.48 23.43 -12.99
C SER A 84 -5.96 22.85 -14.33
N ARG A 85 -6.46 21.69 -14.75
CA ARG A 85 -6.20 21.06 -16.05
C ARG A 85 -7.40 21.28 -16.96
#